data_AF-A0A7C9E9A0-F1
#
_entry.id   AF-A0A7C9E9A0-F1
#
_cell.length_a   1.000
_cell.length_b   1.000
_cell.length_c   1.000
_cell.angle_alpha   90.00
_cell.angle_beta   90.00
_cell.angle_gamma   90.00
#
_symmetry.space_group_name_H-M   'P 1'
#
loop_
_entity.id
_entity.type
_entity.pdbx_description
1 polymer ?
#
loop_
_entity_poly.entity_id
_entity_poly.type
_entity_poly.pdbx_seq_one_letter_code
_entity_poly.pdbx_strand_id
1 'polypeptide(L)'
;LNLIGHNRQVILPIIFPALERNAQGHWNQAVLNLTLNVRKIFHEMDEPLFQECQLRFREDETKLSSIAEQRKAAWERLEYAARLQPVGGNIAVLVTPHATSIAC
;
A
#
# COMPACT_ATOMS: atom_id res chain seq x y z
N LEU A 1 -0.60 15.91 -24.57
CA LEU A 1 0.22 14.69 -24.40
C LEU A 1 1.71 14.89 -24.67
N ASN A 2 2.13 15.94 -25.36
CA ASN A 2 3.50 16.06 -25.86
C ASN A 2 4.58 15.95 -24.76
N LEU A 3 4.49 16.73 -23.68
CA LEU A 3 5.47 16.66 -22.58
C LEU A 3 5.46 15.32 -21.83
N ILE A 4 4.28 14.74 -21.62
CA ILE A 4 4.13 13.43 -20.97
C ILE A 4 4.76 12.34 -21.82
N GLY A 5 4.54 12.37 -23.14
CA GLY A 5 5.13 11.40 -24.07
C GLY A 5 6.65 11.51 -24.18
N HIS A 6 7.20 12.73 -24.18
CA HIS A 6 8.65 12.94 -24.17
C HIS A 6 9.31 12.42 -22.88
N ASN A 7 8.61 12.48 -21.75
CA ASN A 7 9.13 12.09 -20.43
C ASN A 7 8.57 10.75 -19.93
N ARG A 8 7.90 9.98 -20.79
CA ARG A 8 7.17 8.75 -20.41
C ARG A 8 8.06 7.72 -19.71
N GLN A 9 9.33 7.65 -20.09
CA GLN A 9 10.34 6.76 -19.48
C GLN A 9 10.52 7.00 -17.97
N VAL A 10 10.24 8.21 -17.50
CA VAL A 10 10.28 8.57 -16.07
C VAL A 10 8.89 8.58 -15.47
N ILE A 11 7.91 9.17 -16.17
CA ILE A 11 6.56 9.37 -15.64
C ILE A 11 5.81 8.04 -15.49
N LEU A 12 5.83 7.19 -16.52
CA LEU A 12 5.02 5.97 -16.55
C LEU A 12 5.38 5.03 -15.38
N PRO A 13 6.66 4.69 -15.12
CA PRO A 13 7.00 3.84 -13.98
C PRO A 13 6.51 4.36 -12.62
N ILE A 14 6.47 5.69 -12.43
CA ILE A 14 6.04 6.31 -11.17
C ILE A 14 4.53 6.17 -10.97
N ILE A 15 3.74 6.42 -12.02
CA ILE A 15 2.27 6.43 -11.91
C ILE A 15 1.64 5.04 -12.13
N PHE A 16 2.35 4.13 -12.79
CA PHE A 16 1.84 2.81 -13.17
C PHE A 16 1.23 2.03 -11.99
N PRO A 17 1.88 1.92 -10.80
CA PRO A 17 1.31 1.17 -9.69
C PRO A 17 -0.04 1.72 -9.22
N ALA A 18 -0.23 3.04 -9.27
CA ALA A 18 -1.50 3.66 -8.89
C ALA A 18 -2.59 3.39 -9.93
N LEU A 19 -2.24 3.44 -11.22
CA LEU A 19 -3.16 3.10 -12.31
C LEU A 19 -3.58 1.62 -12.25
N GLU A 20 -2.64 0.72 -11.98
CA GLU A 20 -2.92 -0.72 -11.92
C GLU A 20 -3.82 -1.08 -10.74
N ARG A 21 -3.53 -0.55 -9.55
CA ARG A 21 -4.40 -0.74 -8.36
C ARG A 21 -5.79 -0.17 -8.56
N ASN A 22 -5.93 1.01 -9.18
CA ASN A 22 -7.24 1.57 -9.48
C ASN A 22 -8.01 0.72 -10.49
N ALA A 23 -7.32 0.12 -11.47
CA ALA A 23 -7.92 -0.73 -12.48
C ALA A 23 -8.45 -2.07 -11.93
N GLN A 24 -8.00 -2.50 -10.74
CA GLN A 24 -8.48 -3.74 -10.09
C GLN A 24 -9.90 -3.64 -9.52
N GLY A 25 -10.47 -2.44 -9.41
CA GLY A 25 -11.86 -2.28 -8.93
C GLY A 25 -12.07 -1.03 -8.08
N HIS A 26 -11.81 0.15 -8.65
CA HIS A 26 -12.14 1.40 -7.99
C HIS A 26 -13.66 1.53 -7.78
N TRP A 27 -14.09 1.96 -6.59
CA TRP A 27 -15.51 2.04 -6.19
C TRP A 27 -16.36 2.98 -7.06
N ASN A 28 -15.72 4.01 -7.63
CA ASN A 28 -16.36 4.94 -8.56
C ASN A 28 -16.11 4.53 -10.01
N GLN A 29 -17.18 4.23 -10.74
CA GLN A 29 -17.12 3.77 -12.14
C GLN A 29 -16.51 4.80 -13.10
N ALA A 30 -16.74 6.11 -12.89
CA ALA A 30 -16.18 7.14 -13.76
C ALA A 30 -14.65 7.22 -13.59
N VAL A 31 -14.16 7.09 -12.36
CA VAL A 31 -12.72 7.04 -12.07
C VAL A 31 -12.09 5.77 -12.64
N LEU A 32 -12.78 4.62 -12.55
CA LEU A 32 -12.33 3.36 -13.16
C LEU A 32 -12.19 3.52 -14.67
N ASN A 33 -13.22 4.03 -15.35
CA ASN A 33 -13.20 4.24 -16.81
C ASN A 33 -12.08 5.22 -17.22
N LEU A 34 -11.89 6.32 -16.47
CA LEU A 34 -10.80 7.25 -16.74
C LEU A 34 -9.43 6.59 -16.58
N THR A 35 -9.26 5.77 -15.54
CA THR A 35 -8.02 5.00 -15.31
C THR A 35 -7.73 4.06 -16.49
N LEU A 36 -8.73 3.31 -16.96
CA LEU A 36 -8.58 2.41 -18.11
C LEU A 36 -8.21 3.16 -19.39
N ASN A 37 -8.80 4.33 -19.62
CA ASN A 37 -8.45 5.19 -20.76
C ASN A 37 -6.99 5.66 -20.69
N VAL A 38 -6.54 6.13 -19.53
CA VAL A 38 -5.14 6.57 -19.35
C VAL A 38 -4.17 5.40 -19.53
N ARG A 39 -4.49 4.21 -18.99
CA ARG A 39 -3.69 2.99 -19.22
C ARG A 39 -3.57 2.69 -20.71
N LYS A 40 -4.68 2.72 -21.44
CA LYS A 40 -4.70 2.50 -22.90
C LYS A 40 -3.81 3.50 -23.64
N ILE A 41 -3.87 4.79 -23.30
CA ILE A 41 -3.01 5.82 -23.92
C ILE A 41 -1.53 5.51 -23.73
N PHE A 42 -1.11 5.06 -22.54
CA PHE A 42 0.30 4.74 -22.29
C PHE A 42 0.76 3.44 -22.97
N HIS A 43 -0.10 2.42 -23.01
CA HIS A 43 0.13 1.18 -23.75
C HIS A 43 0.30 1.46 -25.26
N GLU A 44 -0.61 2.22 -25.87
CA GLU A 44 -0.52 2.61 -27.29
C GLU A 44 0.70 3.50 -27.59
N MET A 45 1.17 4.27 -26.61
CA MET A 45 2.29 5.19 -26.77
C MET A 45 3.65 4.48 -26.74
N ASP A 46 3.84 3.49 -25.86
CA ASP A 46 5.09 2.75 -25.72
C ASP A 46 4.84 1.40 -25.06
N GLU A 47 4.47 0.42 -25.89
CA GLU A 47 4.10 -0.91 -25.42
C GLU A 47 5.22 -1.64 -24.67
N PRO A 48 6.49 -1.64 -25.15
CA PRO A 48 7.59 -2.27 -24.41
C PRO A 48 7.76 -1.69 -23.01
N LEU A 49 7.72 -0.35 -22.87
CA LEU A 49 7.84 0.29 -21.56
C LEU A 49 6.65 -0.05 -20.64
N PHE A 50 5.44 -0.12 -21.20
CA PHE A 50 4.25 -0.50 -20.45
C PHE A 50 4.37 -1.94 -19.89
N GLN A 51 4.80 -2.88 -20.72
CA GLN A 51 5.03 -4.28 -20.31
C GLN A 51 6.14 -4.40 -19.26
N GLU A 52 7.22 -3.63 -19.38
CA GLU A 52 8.27 -3.58 -18.37
C GLU A 52 7.73 -3.09 -17.02
N CYS A 53 6.93 -2.02 -17.03
CA CYS A 53 6.28 -1.52 -15.80
C CYS A 53 5.34 -2.58 -15.20
N GLN A 54 4.60 -3.31 -16.04
CA GLN A 54 3.71 -4.38 -15.59
C GLN A 54 4.46 -5.55 -14.94
N LEU A 55 5.62 -5.94 -15.49
CA LEU A 55 6.46 -6.97 -14.89
C LEU A 55 6.98 -6.54 -13.52
N ARG A 56 7.60 -5.34 -13.44
CA ARG A 56 8.12 -4.79 -12.19
C ARG A 56 7.03 -4.67 -11.11
N PHE A 57 5.84 -4.20 -11.49
CA PHE A 57 4.70 -4.11 -10.58
C PHE A 57 4.32 -5.47 -9.97
N ARG A 58 4.29 -6.56 -10.76
CA ARG A 58 3.98 -7.90 -10.25
C ARG A 58 5.03 -8.43 -9.28
N GLU A 59 6.30 -8.16 -9.55
CA GLU A 59 7.41 -8.52 -8.67
C GLU A 59 7.32 -7.77 -7.33
N ASP A 60 7.06 -6.46 -7.39
CA ASP A 60 6.89 -5.61 -6.21
C ASP A 60 5.68 -6.03 -5.36
N GLU A 61 4.53 -6.32 -5.97
CA GLU A 61 3.33 -6.79 -5.25
C GLU A 61 3.59 -8.13 -4.54
N THR A 62 4.30 -9.05 -5.21
CA THR A 62 4.69 -10.34 -4.62
C THR A 62 5.60 -10.14 -3.41
N LYS A 63 6.59 -9.25 -3.52
CA LYS A 63 7.50 -8.89 -2.43
C LYS A 63 6.75 -8.24 -1.26
N LEU A 64 5.85 -7.29 -1.55
CA LEU A 64 5.03 -6.62 -0.53
C LEU A 64 4.12 -7.61 0.21
N SER A 65 3.51 -8.55 -0.52
CA SER A 65 2.71 -9.63 0.06
C SER A 65 3.55 -10.50 1.00
N SER A 66 4.74 -10.95 0.57
CA SER A 66 5.64 -11.73 1.41
C SER A 66 6.05 -11.00 2.69
N ILE A 67 6.39 -9.71 2.59
CA ILE A 67 6.72 -8.87 3.76
C ILE A 67 5.50 -8.77 4.70
N ALA A 68 4.29 -8.61 4.17
CA ALA A 68 3.08 -8.53 4.97
C ALA A 68 2.80 -9.84 5.72
N GLU A 69 3.03 -11.00 5.08
CA GLU A 69 2.91 -12.31 5.71
C GLU A 69 3.94 -12.52 6.83
N GLN A 70 5.21 -12.16 6.58
CA GLN A 70 6.25 -12.22 7.61
C GLN A 70 5.90 -11.36 8.82
N ARG A 71 5.39 -10.14 8.56
CA ARG A 71 4.92 -9.23 9.62
C ARG A 71 3.76 -9.83 10.40
N LYS A 72 2.78 -10.44 9.71
CA LYS A 72 1.64 -11.12 10.35
C LYS A 72 2.11 -12.26 11.26
N ALA A 73 3.00 -13.13 10.77
CA ALA A 73 3.55 -14.23 11.55
C ALA A 73 4.36 -13.74 12.78
N ALA A 74 5.09 -12.63 12.65
CA ALA A 74 5.77 -12.02 13.79
C ALA A 74 4.78 -11.53 14.86
N TRP A 75 3.70 -10.87 14.46
CA TRP A 75 2.64 -10.43 15.38
C TRP A 75 1.91 -11.59 16.06
N GLU A 76 1.60 -12.66 15.34
CA GLU A 76 0.96 -13.86 15.91
C GLU A 76 1.84 -14.53 16.97
N ARG A 77 3.16 -14.60 16.75
CA ARG A 77 4.10 -15.12 17.77
C ARG A 77 4.15 -14.24 19.02
N LEU A 78 4.15 -12.92 18.86
CA LEU A 78 4.11 -11.98 19.97
C LEU A 78 2.81 -12.11 20.77
N GLU A 79 1.68 -12.21 20.08
CA GLU A 79 0.37 -12.39 20.72
C GLU A 79 0.29 -13.73 21.46
N TYR A 80 0.77 -14.81 20.86
CA TYR A 80 0.84 -16.12 21.50
C TYR A 80 1.71 -16.10 22.77
N ALA A 81 2.90 -15.50 22.69
CA ALA A 81 3.79 -15.37 23.84
C ALA A 81 3.15 -14.54 24.97
N ALA A 82 2.46 -13.45 24.63
CA ALA A 82 1.75 -12.62 25.59
C ALA A 82 0.59 -13.36 26.28
N ARG A 83 -0.16 -14.20 25.54
CA ARG A 83 -1.26 -15.01 26.10
C ARG A 83 -0.79 -16.10 27.07
N LEU A 84 0.42 -16.60 26.90
CA LEU A 84 1.00 -17.64 27.76
C LEU A 84 1.69 -17.10 29.01
N GLN A 85 1.99 -15.80 29.07
CA GLN A 85 2.49 -15.18 30.29
C GLN A 85 1.37 -15.25 31.34
N PRO A 86 1.61 -15.83 32.54
CA PRO A 86 0.68 -15.63 33.64
C PRO A 86 0.53 -14.13 33.86
N VAL A 87 -0.67 -13.65 34.16
CA VAL A 87 -0.87 -12.31 34.74
C VAL A 87 -0.28 -12.34 36.16
N GLY A 88 1.03 -12.49 36.25
CA GLY A 88 1.79 -12.77 37.46
C GLY A 88 2.64 -11.57 37.80
N GLY A 89 2.02 -10.60 38.47
CA GLY A 89 2.67 -9.59 39.31
C GLY A 89 3.54 -8.57 38.57
N ASN A 90 3.08 -7.31 38.55
CA ASN A 90 3.88 -6.10 38.34
C ASN A 90 4.00 -5.54 36.91
N ILE A 91 2.94 -5.63 36.09
CA ILE A 91 2.67 -4.53 35.14
C ILE A 91 1.33 -3.90 35.50
N ALA A 92 1.33 -3.20 36.64
CA ALA A 92 0.44 -2.06 36.78
C ALA A 92 0.96 -1.01 35.79
N VAL A 93 0.46 -1.00 34.55
CA VAL A 93 0.45 0.25 33.77
C VAL A 93 -0.53 1.15 34.53
N LEU A 94 -0.02 1.83 35.55
CA LEU A 94 -0.66 2.99 36.13
C LEU A 94 -0.67 4.05 35.04
N VAL A 95 -1.68 4.00 34.17
CA VAL A 95 -2.19 5.21 33.57
C VAL A 95 -2.82 5.96 34.73
N THR A 96 -2.03 6.73 35.45
CA THR A 96 -2.55 7.77 36.32
C THR A 96 -3.31 8.72 35.38
N PRO A 97 -4.65 8.85 35.52
CA PRO A 97 -5.34 9.93 34.86
C PRO A 97 -4.80 11.19 35.53
N HIS A 98 -4.02 12.00 34.81
CA HIS A 98 -3.69 13.32 35.31
C HIS A 98 -4.99 14.13 35.26
N ALA A 99 -5.73 14.09 36.36
CA ALA A 99 -6.85 14.98 36.58
C ALA A 99 -6.27 16.40 36.71
N THR A 100 -6.17 17.11 35.60
CA THR A 100 -6.09 18.56 35.62
C THR A 100 -7.42 19.06 36.19
N SER A 101 -7.43 19.30 37.50
CA SER A 101 -8.40 20.19 38.12
C SER A 101 -8.15 21.57 37.55
N ILE A 102 -8.95 21.94 36.54
CA ILE A 102 -9.14 23.36 36.22
C ILE A 102 -10.09 23.86 37.31
N ALA A 103 -9.51 24.53 38.29
CA ALA A 103 -10.23 25.35 39.24
C ALA A 103 -10.15 26.81 38.77
N CYS A 104 -11.32 27.46 38.80
CA CYS A 104 -11.66 28.87 38.52
C CYS A 104 -11.82 29.25 37.05
#